data_AF-A0A528DDV1-F1
#
_entry.id   AF-A0A528DDV1-F1
#
_cell.length_a   1.000
_cell.length_b   1.000
_cell.length_c   1.000
_cell.angle_alpha   90.00
_cell.angle_beta   90.00
_cell.angle_gamma   90.00
#
_symmetry.space_group_name_H-M   'P 1'
#
loop_
_entity.id
_entity.type
_entity.pdbx_description
1 polymer ?
#
loop_
_entity_poly.entity_id
_entity_poly.type
_entity_poly.pdbx_seq_one_letter_code
_entity_poly.pdbx_strand_id
1 'polypeptide(L)' 'MSSHSPSSSRLPTKGGEDPDVRFLAENSDLSPMQARELIREHGHDRDKLLRIARTMKAES' A
#
# COMPACT_ATOMS: atom_id res chain seq x y z
N MET A 1 -11.94 -25.32 20.04
CA MET A 1 -12.32 -23.90 19.81
C MET A 1 -11.00 -23.14 19.85
N SER A 2 -10.47 -22.47 18.83
CA SER A 2 -11.04 -21.90 17.62
C SER A 2 -9.96 -21.79 16.53
N SER A 3 -10.38 -21.97 15.29
CA SER A 3 -9.66 -21.68 14.04
C SER A 3 -9.25 -20.20 13.98
N HIS A 4 -8.04 -19.85 13.50
CA HIS A 4 -7.77 -18.56 12.84
C HIS A 4 -6.63 -18.70 11.82
N SER A 5 -7.04 -18.67 10.55
CA SER A 5 -6.43 -18.34 9.27
C SER A 5 -4.90 -18.15 9.11
N PRO A 6 -4.31 -18.62 7.98
CA PRO A 6 -2.96 -18.23 7.59
C PRO A 6 -3.02 -16.80 7.05
N SER A 7 -2.73 -15.81 7.89
CA SER A 7 -2.61 -14.43 7.42
C SER A 7 -1.30 -14.31 6.65
N SER A 8 -1.39 -14.56 5.35
CA SER A 8 -0.51 -14.17 4.25
C SER A 8 0.88 -13.71 4.71
N SER A 9 1.80 -14.67 4.86
CA SER A 9 3.23 -14.40 5.01
C SER A 9 3.76 -13.72 3.74
N ARG A 10 3.59 -12.39 3.64
CA ARG A 10 4.39 -11.57 2.73
C ARG A 10 5.81 -11.60 3.26
N LEU A 11 6.58 -12.55 2.76
CA LEU A 11 8.00 -12.63 3.02
C LEU A 11 8.63 -11.27 2.67
N PRO A 12 9.43 -10.67 3.56
CA PRO A 12 10.16 -9.45 3.22
C PRO A 12 11.11 -9.80 2.07
N THR A 13 10.84 -9.29 0.88
CA THR A 13 11.77 -9.37 -0.24
C THR A 13 13.08 -8.72 0.18
N LYS A 14 14.22 -9.31 -0.20
CA LYS A 14 15.59 -8.98 0.25
C LYS A 14 16.10 -7.53 0.02
N GLY A 15 15.21 -6.56 -0.24
CA GLY A 15 15.46 -5.12 -0.25
C GLY A 15 14.52 -4.28 0.64
N GLY A 16 13.63 -4.90 1.42
CA GLY A 16 12.83 -4.23 2.45
C GLY A 16 11.71 -3.30 1.97
N GLU A 17 11.59 -3.03 0.67
CA GLU A 17 10.46 -2.26 0.13
C GLU A 17 9.21 -3.13 -0.02
N ASP A 18 8.12 -2.65 0.58
CA ASP A 18 6.80 -3.25 0.45
C ASP A 18 6.37 -3.24 -1.04
N PRO A 19 5.97 -4.38 -1.63
CA PRO A 19 5.55 -4.42 -3.02
C PRO A 19 4.37 -3.49 -3.32
N ASP A 20 3.53 -3.16 -2.33
CA ASP A 20 2.44 -2.21 -2.51
C ASP A 20 2.94 -0.76 -2.53
N VAL A 21 4.00 -0.43 -1.78
CA VAL A 21 4.62 0.91 -1.82
C VAL A 21 5.15 1.17 -3.21
N ARG A 22 5.92 0.22 -3.77
CA ARG A 22 6.47 0.35 -5.12
C ARG A 22 5.35 0.43 -6.15
N PHE A 23 4.33 -0.43 -6.05
CA PHE A 23 3.20 -0.41 -6.96
C PHE A 23 2.47 0.94 -6.96
N LEU A 24 2.21 1.52 -5.80
CA LEU A 24 1.56 2.83 -5.71
C LEU A 24 2.42 3.93 -6.30
N ALA A 25 3.71 3.98 -5.97
CA ALA A 25 4.61 5.01 -6.49
C ALA A 25 4.79 4.93 -8.02
N GLU A 26 4.71 3.73 -8.60
CA GLU A 26 4.81 3.55 -10.05
C GLU A 26 3.48 3.84 -10.79
N ASN A 27 2.33 3.65 -10.13
CA ASN A 27 1.00 3.77 -10.77
C ASN A 27 0.22 5.02 -10.33
N SER A 28 0.81 5.86 -9.50
CA SER A 28 0.26 7.13 -9.04
C SER A 28 1.36 8.18 -8.88
N ASP A 29 0.99 9.43 -8.68
CA ASP A 29 1.96 10.53 -8.48
C ASP A 29 2.50 10.59 -7.03
N LEU A 30 2.37 9.51 -6.24
CA LEU A 30 2.83 9.46 -4.86
C LEU A 30 4.32 9.14 -4.78
N SER A 31 5.03 9.83 -3.89
CA SER A 31 6.37 9.39 -3.48
C SER A 31 6.29 8.07 -2.69
N PRO A 32 7.37 7.27 -2.64
CA PRO A 32 7.41 6.03 -1.83
C PRO A 32 7.05 6.26 -0.35
N MET A 33 7.38 7.44 0.18
CA MET A 33 7.02 7.83 1.55
C MET A 33 5.49 8.00 1.70
N GLN A 34 4.86 8.76 0.80
CA GLN A 34 3.41 8.96 0.83
C GLN A 34 2.66 7.64 0.59
N ALA A 35 3.15 6.79 -0.32
CA ALA A 35 2.58 5.46 -0.53
C ALA A 35 2.64 4.61 0.75
N ARG A 36 3.76 4.66 1.49
CA ARG A 36 3.91 3.95 2.77
C ARG A 36 2.95 4.46 3.83
N GLU A 37 2.77 5.78 3.92
CA GLU A 37 1.81 6.38 4.85
C GLU A 37 0.37 5.99 4.49
N LEU A 38 0.03 6.02 3.20
CA LEU A 38 -1.28 5.63 2.71
C LEU A 38 -1.60 4.16 3.03
N ILE A 39 -0.63 3.26 2.86
CA ILE A 39 -0.74 1.85 3.23
C ILE A 39 -0.89 1.68 4.75
N ARG A 40 -0.14 2.44 5.54
CA ARG A 40 -0.23 2.41 7.00
C ARG A 40 -1.62 2.85 7.49
N GLU A 41 -2.24 3.83 6.84
CA GLU A 41 -3.53 4.40 7.23
C GLU A 41 -4.73 3.62 6.70
N HIS A 42 -4.63 3.07 5.49
CA HIS A 42 -5.77 2.46 4.80
C HIS A 42 -5.64 0.95 4.56
N GLY A 43 -4.49 0.35 4.91
CA GLY A 43 -4.18 -1.05 4.68
C GLY A 43 -3.63 -1.33 3.28
N HIS A 44 -3.70 -2.58 2.84
CA HIS A 44 -3.06 -3.07 1.61
C HIS A 44 -4.04 -3.26 0.42
N ASP A 45 -5.20 -2.61 0.46
CA ASP A 45 -6.18 -2.68 -0.64
C ASP A 45 -5.79 -1.72 -1.77
N ARG A 46 -5.13 -2.28 -2.81
CA ARG A 46 -4.57 -1.50 -3.93
C ARG A 46 -5.60 -0.65 -4.66
N ASP A 47 -6.82 -1.16 -4.88
CA ASP A 47 -7.84 -0.41 -5.61
C ASP A 47 -8.35 0.77 -4.79
N LYS A 48 -8.51 0.58 -3.48
CA LYS A 48 -8.84 1.65 -2.54
C LYS A 48 -7.71 2.68 -2.47
N LEU A 49 -6.46 2.23 -2.35
CA LEU A 49 -5.28 3.09 -2.29
C LEU A 49 -5.14 3.95 -3.55
N LEU A 50 -5.33 3.38 -4.75
CA LEU A 50 -5.33 4.14 -6.02
C LEU A 50 -6.47 5.16 -6.11
N ARG A 51 -7.64 4.85 -5.54
CA ARG A 51 -8.76 5.80 -5.48
C ARG A 51 -8.41 7.01 -4.61
N ILE A 52 -7.80 6.78 -3.45
CA ILE A 52 -7.40 7.85 -2.51
C ILE A 52 -6.21 8.65 -3.07
N ALA A 53 -5.23 7.98 -3.68
CA ALA A 53 -4.11 8.64 -4.34
C ALA A 53 -4.58 9.63 -5.42
N ARG A 54 -5.62 9.26 -6.19
CA ARG A 54 -6.24 10.15 -7.18
C ARG A 54 -6.94 11.36 -6.58
N THR A 55 -7.55 11.25 -5.40
CA THR A 55 -8.20 12.38 -4.75
C THR A 55 -7.19 13.34 -4.12
N MET A 56 -6.06 12.84 -3.60
CA MET A 56 -4.97 13.68 -3.07
C MET A 56 -4.39 14.63 -4.13
N LYS A 57 -4.34 14.20 -5.41
CA LYS A 57 -3.91 15.05 -6.53
C LYS A 57 -4.83 16.24 -6.79
N ALA A 58 -6.11 16.13 -6.44
CA ALA A 58 -7.12 17.14 -6.76
C ALA A 58 -7.17 18.30 -5.75
N GLU A 59 -6.41 18.23 -4.65
CA GLU A 59 -6.39 19.25 -3.59
C GLU A 59 -5.13 20.13 -3.61
N SER A 60 -4.43 20.24 -4.75
CA SER A 60 -3.27 21.13 -4.94
C SER A 60 -3.56 22.29 -5.89
#